data_AF-A0A3P6CLH0-F1
#
_entry.id   AF-A0A3P6CLH0-F1
#
_cell.length_a   1.000
_cell.length_b   1.000
_cell.length_c   1.000
_cell.angle_alpha   90.00
_cell.angle_beta   90.00
_cell.angle_gamma   90.00
#
_symmetry.space_group_name_H-M   'P 1'
#
loop_
_entity.id
_entity.type
_entity.pdbx_description
1 polymer ?
#
loop_
_entity_poly.entity_id
_entity_poly.type
_entity_poly.pdbx_seq_one_letter_code
_entity_poly.pdbx_strand_id
1 'polypeptide(L)'
;MDQEIEIPSFFLCPISLDIMKDPVIVSTGITYDRDSIEKWLFTGKKNSCPVTKQVITETDLTPNHTLRRLIQSWCSLNASHGIETIPTPKPPISKSEIERLIKDSSSSHKNQVKYLKRLRQIVTENNTNTRCLEAAEVPEFLANIISNLVGTSSSLNDISNILENRFDSSRSLMDEALSLLYHLDASETARKSLLNNKKVTNIVKTLTKIMQRGIYESRTYATLLLKKILEVADPMQIILLERDLFNEVVQILHDQISHKATKSAMQILMIICPWGRNRHKAVEAGAVSMIIELLLDESF
;
A
#
# COMPACT_ATOMS: atom_id res chain seq x y z
N MET A 1 -30.16 16.33 -38.12
CA MET A 1 -30.89 15.29 -37.36
C MET A 1 -29.87 14.72 -36.41
N ASP A 2 -29.91 15.12 -35.14
CA ASP A 2 -29.08 14.51 -34.12
C ASP A 2 -29.61 13.09 -33.93
N GLN A 3 -28.87 12.10 -34.43
CA GLN A 3 -29.19 10.70 -34.19
C GLN A 3 -28.91 10.43 -32.71
N GLU A 4 -29.98 10.34 -31.91
CA GLU A 4 -29.91 9.81 -30.57
C GLU A 4 -29.41 8.36 -30.64
N ILE A 5 -28.23 8.13 -30.08
CA ILE A 5 -27.64 6.80 -30.06
C ILE A 5 -28.32 5.98 -28.96
N GLU A 6 -29.05 4.96 -29.38
CA GLU A 6 -29.68 4.03 -28.46
C GLU A 6 -28.61 3.19 -27.73
N ILE A 7 -28.57 3.32 -26.41
CA ILE A 7 -27.65 2.54 -25.56
C ILE A 7 -28.16 1.10 -25.51
N PRO A 8 -27.35 0.09 -25.87
CA PRO A 8 -27.75 -1.30 -25.75
C PRO A 8 -28.13 -1.68 -24.31
N SER A 9 -29.30 -2.27 -24.13
CA SER A 9 -29.86 -2.58 -22.80
C SER A 9 -28.97 -3.46 -21.93
N PHE A 10 -28.16 -4.34 -22.54
CA PHE A 10 -27.19 -5.19 -21.85
C PHE A 10 -25.96 -4.44 -21.30
N PHE A 11 -25.81 -3.15 -21.60
CA PHE A 11 -24.81 -2.27 -20.98
C PHE A 11 -25.34 -1.54 -19.75
N LEU A 12 -26.66 -1.53 -19.54
CA LEU A 12 -27.30 -0.81 -18.45
C LEU A 12 -27.34 -1.66 -17.19
N CYS A 13 -27.02 -1.05 -16.06
CA CYS A 13 -27.17 -1.65 -14.74
C CYS A 13 -28.65 -1.83 -14.43
N PRO A 14 -29.13 -3.04 -14.05
CA PRO A 14 -30.54 -3.24 -13.73
C PRO A 14 -31.05 -2.46 -12.50
N ILE A 15 -30.14 -1.90 -11.68
CA ILE A 15 -30.50 -1.09 -10.50
C ILE A 15 -30.56 0.39 -10.85
N SER A 16 -29.47 0.96 -11.38
CA SER A 16 -29.39 2.40 -11.65
C SER A 16 -29.97 2.78 -13.00
N LEU A 17 -30.13 1.81 -13.92
CA LEU A 17 -30.49 2.02 -15.32
C LEU A 17 -29.46 2.85 -16.12
N ASP A 18 -28.29 3.11 -15.53
CA ASP A 18 -27.17 3.78 -16.17
C ASP A 18 -26.19 2.76 -16.77
N ILE A 19 -25.34 3.21 -17.71
CA ILE A 19 -24.24 2.40 -18.24
C ILE A 19 -23.34 1.92 -17.11
N MET A 20 -23.06 0.61 -17.05
CA MET A 20 -22.18 0.02 -16.04
C MET A 20 -20.72 0.46 -16.24
N LYS A 21 -20.12 1.05 -15.21
CA LYS A 21 -18.71 1.49 -15.19
C LYS A 21 -17.78 0.38 -14.73
N ASP A 22 -18.22 -0.39 -13.74
CA ASP A 22 -17.54 -1.59 -13.27
C ASP A 22 -18.51 -2.77 -13.18
N PRO A 23 -18.79 -3.46 -14.30
CA PRO A 23 -19.76 -4.54 -14.33
C PRO A 23 -19.26 -5.76 -13.53
N VAL A 24 -20.08 -6.23 -12.59
CA VAL A 24 -19.85 -7.41 -11.74
C VAL A 24 -21.02 -8.39 -11.86
N ILE A 25 -20.70 -9.67 -12.00
CA ILE A 25 -21.65 -10.78 -12.06
C ILE A 25 -21.86 -11.31 -10.65
N VAL A 26 -23.13 -11.50 -10.26
CA VAL A 26 -23.50 -12.19 -9.02
C VAL A 26 -23.71 -13.68 -9.28
N SER A 27 -23.79 -14.51 -8.23
CA SER A 27 -24.03 -15.96 -8.32
C SER A 27 -25.27 -16.36 -9.15
N THR A 28 -26.24 -15.48 -9.29
CA THR A 28 -27.45 -15.66 -10.11
C THR A 28 -27.23 -15.45 -11.62
N GLY A 29 -26.03 -15.05 -12.03
CA GLY A 29 -25.65 -14.80 -13.43
C GLY A 29 -26.00 -13.40 -13.96
N ILE A 30 -26.69 -12.56 -13.16
CA ILE A 30 -27.00 -11.18 -13.53
C ILE A 30 -25.78 -10.28 -13.33
N THR A 31 -25.57 -9.33 -14.23
CA THR A 31 -24.50 -8.33 -14.12
C THR A 31 -25.06 -7.00 -13.65
N TYR A 32 -24.38 -6.35 -12.70
CA TYR A 32 -24.71 -5.03 -12.16
C TYR A 32 -23.48 -4.14 -12.19
N ASP A 33 -23.66 -2.82 -12.09
CA ASP A 33 -22.56 -1.94 -11.72
C ASP A 33 -22.17 -2.16 -10.25
N ARG A 34 -20.86 -2.25 -9.96
CA ARG A 34 -20.33 -2.56 -8.62
C ARG A 34 -20.91 -1.65 -7.54
N ASP A 35 -20.84 -0.33 -7.73
CA ASP A 35 -21.29 0.63 -6.73
C ASP A 35 -22.78 0.47 -6.44
N SER A 36 -23.56 0.14 -7.46
CA SER A 36 -25.01 -0.04 -7.35
C SER A 36 -25.36 -1.30 -6.54
N ILE A 37 -24.72 -2.43 -6.83
CA ILE A 37 -25.01 -3.68 -6.11
C ILE A 37 -24.42 -3.67 -4.70
N GLU A 38 -23.25 -3.08 -4.49
CA GLU A 38 -22.66 -2.94 -3.15
C GLU A 38 -23.53 -2.05 -2.26
N LYS A 39 -24.03 -0.91 -2.77
CA LYS A 39 -25.00 -0.07 -2.05
C LYS A 39 -26.30 -0.83 -1.75
N TRP A 40 -26.81 -1.62 -2.70
CA TRP A 40 -28.01 -2.42 -2.49
C TRP A 40 -27.84 -3.42 -1.33
N LEU A 41 -26.73 -4.15 -1.32
CA LEU A 41 -26.42 -5.14 -0.27
C LEU A 41 -26.22 -4.46 1.09
N PHE A 42 -25.49 -3.34 1.12
CA PHE A 42 -25.17 -2.62 2.36
C PHE A 42 -26.40 -1.93 2.98
N THR A 43 -27.21 -1.25 2.15
CA THR A 43 -28.33 -0.43 2.64
C THR A 43 -29.60 -1.28 2.89
N GLY A 44 -29.74 -2.40 2.20
CA GLY A 44 -31.01 -3.11 2.07
C GLY A 44 -31.37 -4.11 3.16
N LYS A 45 -30.44 -4.51 4.06
CA LYS A 45 -30.56 -5.72 4.92
C LYS A 45 -31.01 -6.97 4.13
N LYS A 46 -30.80 -6.98 2.81
CA LYS A 46 -31.29 -7.99 1.86
C LYS A 46 -30.09 -8.52 1.11
N ASN A 47 -29.55 -9.63 1.59
CA ASN A 47 -28.53 -10.42 0.91
C ASN A 47 -29.17 -11.11 -0.31
N SER A 48 -29.78 -10.36 -1.23
CA SER A 48 -30.57 -10.93 -2.32
C SER A 48 -30.42 -10.15 -3.62
N CYS A 49 -30.43 -10.88 -4.73
CA CYS A 49 -30.43 -10.35 -6.08
C CYS A 49 -31.64 -9.43 -6.32
N PRO A 50 -31.43 -8.18 -6.75
CA PRO A 50 -32.53 -7.27 -7.09
C PRO A 50 -33.51 -7.85 -8.12
N VAL A 51 -33.00 -8.56 -9.12
CA VAL A 51 -33.81 -9.11 -10.22
C VAL A 51 -34.41 -10.47 -9.86
N THR A 52 -33.59 -11.44 -9.44
CA THR A 52 -34.05 -12.82 -9.23
C THR A 52 -34.59 -13.09 -7.82
N LYS A 53 -34.37 -12.16 -6.88
CA LYS A 53 -34.72 -12.28 -5.45
C LYS A 53 -34.05 -13.46 -4.73
N GLN A 54 -33.10 -14.16 -5.37
CA GLN A 54 -32.31 -15.23 -4.76
C GLN A 54 -31.24 -14.65 -3.84
N VAL A 55 -30.87 -15.40 -2.79
CA VAL A 55 -29.86 -14.96 -1.83
C VAL A 55 -28.47 -14.90 -2.48
N ILE A 56 -27.72 -13.82 -2.22
CA ILE A 56 -26.35 -13.59 -2.69
C ILE A 56 -25.47 -13.32 -1.48
N THR A 57 -24.32 -13.98 -1.37
CA THR A 57 -23.29 -13.67 -0.37
C THR A 57 -22.31 -12.61 -0.91
N GLU A 58 -21.82 -11.70 -0.06
CA GLU A 58 -20.94 -10.57 -0.48
C GLU A 58 -19.69 -11.03 -1.25
N THR A 59 -19.24 -12.26 -1.04
CA THR A 59 -18.13 -12.91 -1.76
C THR A 59 -18.44 -13.29 -3.22
N ASP A 60 -19.68 -13.16 -3.68
CA ASP A 60 -20.12 -13.66 -4.98
C ASP A 60 -19.92 -12.66 -6.13
N LEU A 61 -19.44 -11.44 -5.86
CA LEU A 61 -19.25 -10.40 -6.88
C LEU A 61 -18.02 -10.70 -7.74
N THR A 62 -18.25 -11.35 -8.88
CA THR A 62 -17.21 -11.69 -9.85
C THR A 62 -17.11 -10.62 -10.94
N PRO A 63 -15.96 -9.96 -11.15
CA PRO A 63 -15.81 -8.95 -12.21
C PRO A 63 -16.13 -9.50 -13.62
N ASN A 64 -16.96 -8.78 -14.39
CA ASN A 64 -17.25 -9.09 -15.80
C ASN A 64 -16.32 -8.31 -16.75
N HIS A 65 -15.06 -8.77 -16.87
CA HIS A 65 -14.08 -8.08 -17.70
C HIS A 65 -14.47 -8.02 -19.19
N THR A 66 -15.15 -9.04 -19.70
CA THR A 66 -15.62 -9.07 -21.10
C THR A 66 -16.65 -7.98 -21.35
N LEU A 67 -17.69 -7.89 -20.52
CA LEU A 67 -18.71 -6.86 -20.66
C LEU A 67 -18.11 -5.46 -20.47
N ARG A 68 -17.20 -5.29 -19.50
CA ARG A 68 -16.51 -4.01 -19.30
C ARG A 68 -15.79 -3.55 -20.56
N ARG A 69 -15.07 -4.44 -21.24
CA ARG A 69 -14.38 -4.12 -22.51
C ARG A 69 -15.35 -3.78 -23.64
N LEU A 70 -16.48 -4.48 -23.73
CA LEU A 70 -17.51 -4.20 -24.74
C LEU A 70 -18.15 -2.83 -24.53
N ILE A 71 -18.53 -2.51 -23.29
CA ILE A 71 -19.08 -1.20 -22.91
C ILE A 71 -18.06 -0.11 -23.25
N GLN A 72 -16.80 -0.26 -22.84
CA GLN A 72 -15.74 0.72 -23.12
C GLN A 72 -15.54 0.94 -24.63
N SER A 73 -15.51 -0.13 -25.42
CA SER A 73 -15.39 -0.05 -26.87
C SER A 73 -16.57 0.70 -27.48
N TRP A 74 -17.79 0.42 -27.00
CA TRP A 74 -18.99 1.10 -27.47
C TRP A 74 -19.02 2.58 -27.09
N CYS A 75 -18.70 2.94 -25.85
CA CYS A 75 -18.60 4.33 -25.42
C CYS A 75 -17.54 5.10 -26.23
N SER A 76 -16.42 4.45 -26.56
CA SER A 76 -15.35 5.07 -27.37
C SER A 76 -15.78 5.36 -28.81
N LEU A 77 -16.51 4.42 -29.44
CA LEU A 77 -17.05 4.60 -30.79
C LEU A 77 -18.14 5.68 -30.86
N ASN A 78 -18.87 5.87 -29.76
CA ASN A 78 -20.00 6.80 -29.69
C ASN A 78 -19.66 8.12 -28.96
N ALA A 79 -18.39 8.35 -28.64
CA ALA A 79 -17.93 9.55 -27.94
C ALA A 79 -18.27 10.86 -28.68
N SER A 80 -18.27 10.82 -30.03
CA SER A 80 -18.66 11.96 -30.87
C SER A 80 -20.16 12.31 -30.78
N HIS A 81 -20.97 11.46 -30.16
CA HIS A 81 -22.41 11.61 -30.02
C HIS A 81 -22.82 11.95 -28.57
N GLY A 82 -21.89 12.45 -27.76
CA GLY A 82 -22.17 12.91 -26.40
C GLY A 82 -22.19 11.81 -25.34
N ILE A 83 -21.85 10.56 -25.68
CA ILE A 83 -21.70 9.48 -24.71
C ILE A 83 -20.40 9.68 -23.91
N GLU A 84 -20.51 9.75 -22.58
CA GLU A 84 -19.34 9.81 -21.71
C GLU A 84 -18.45 8.58 -21.89
N THR A 85 -17.16 8.82 -22.11
CA THR A 85 -16.18 7.75 -22.15
C THR A 85 -15.93 7.24 -20.74
N ILE A 86 -16.12 5.94 -20.52
CA ILE A 86 -15.68 5.30 -19.28
C ILE A 86 -14.15 5.25 -19.36
N PRO A 87 -13.42 5.85 -18.40
CA PRO A 87 -11.97 5.86 -18.46
C PRO A 87 -11.47 4.43 -18.56
N THR A 88 -10.80 4.11 -19.66
CA THR A 88 -10.03 2.88 -19.75
C THR A 88 -8.97 2.98 -18.66
N PRO A 89 -8.86 2.00 -17.72
CA PRO A 89 -7.66 1.90 -16.91
C PRO A 89 -6.51 1.91 -17.89
N LYS A 90 -5.58 2.87 -17.74
CA LYS A 90 -4.42 2.94 -18.65
C LYS A 90 -3.81 1.53 -18.70
N PRO A 91 -3.44 1.03 -19.89
CA PRO A 91 -2.85 -0.28 -20.01
C PRO A 91 -1.72 -0.40 -18.99
N PRO A 92 -1.63 -1.54 -18.26
CA PRO A 92 -0.64 -1.69 -17.23
C PRO A 92 0.74 -1.41 -17.82
N ILE A 93 1.53 -0.65 -17.07
CA ILE A 93 2.87 -0.25 -17.52
C ILE A 93 3.67 -1.50 -17.89
N SER A 94 4.37 -1.46 -19.03
CA SER A 94 5.17 -2.61 -19.47
C SER A 94 6.36 -2.83 -18.53
N LYS A 95 6.72 -4.09 -18.27
CA LYS A 95 7.90 -4.45 -17.48
C LYS A 95 9.17 -3.77 -18.01
N SER A 96 9.33 -3.72 -19.33
CA SER A 96 10.44 -3.05 -20.01
C SER A 96 10.51 -1.54 -19.74
N GLU A 97 9.37 -0.88 -19.58
CA GLU A 97 9.33 0.54 -19.25
C GLU A 97 9.75 0.77 -17.79
N ILE A 98 9.31 -0.09 -16.86
CA ILE A 98 9.77 -0.05 -15.46
C ILE A 98 11.28 -0.28 -15.38
N GLU A 99 11.81 -1.32 -16.04
CA GLU A 99 13.24 -1.65 -16.04
C GLU A 99 14.11 -0.52 -16.60
N ARG A 100 13.66 0.14 -17.69
CA ARG A 100 14.33 1.34 -18.22
C ARG A 100 14.38 2.45 -17.19
N LEU A 101 13.25 2.72 -16.52
CA LEU A 101 13.19 3.77 -15.52
C LEU A 101 14.06 3.46 -14.28
N ILE A 102 14.17 2.20 -13.86
CA ILE A 102 15.11 1.77 -12.80
C ILE A 102 16.55 2.08 -13.22
N LYS A 103 16.91 1.73 -14.45
CA LYS A 103 18.26 1.99 -14.99
C LYS A 103 18.57 3.50 -15.04
N ASP A 104 17.62 4.31 -15.51
CA ASP A 104 17.77 5.77 -15.61
C ASP A 104 17.81 6.47 -14.24
N SER A 105 17.14 5.89 -13.23
CA SER A 105 17.16 6.39 -11.86
C SER A 105 18.50 6.17 -11.15
N SER A 106 19.26 5.15 -11.54
CA SER A 106 20.53 4.79 -10.90
C SER A 106 21.66 5.81 -11.16
N SER A 107 21.45 6.76 -12.06
CA SER A 107 22.50 7.71 -12.49
C SER A 107 22.59 8.99 -11.66
N SER A 108 21.55 9.42 -10.93
CA SER A 108 21.57 10.67 -10.14
C SER A 108 20.44 10.75 -9.11
N HIS A 109 20.70 11.35 -7.94
CA HIS A 109 19.69 11.64 -6.90
C HIS A 109 18.47 12.42 -7.43
N LYS A 110 18.69 13.37 -8.37
CA LYS A 110 17.60 14.14 -8.98
C LYS A 110 16.70 13.27 -9.87
N ASN A 111 17.27 12.25 -10.52
CA ASN A 111 16.51 11.30 -11.33
C ASN A 111 15.74 10.31 -10.45
N GLN A 112 16.27 9.95 -9.28
CA GLN A 112 15.57 9.09 -8.31
C GLN A 112 14.27 9.74 -7.83
N VAL A 113 14.29 11.02 -7.43
CA VAL A 113 13.07 11.73 -7.00
C VAL A 113 12.03 11.78 -8.14
N LYS A 114 12.45 12.09 -9.37
CA LYS A 114 11.56 12.11 -10.54
C LYS A 114 10.95 10.73 -10.81
N TYR A 115 11.75 9.68 -10.68
CA TYR A 115 11.31 8.31 -10.85
C TYR A 115 10.30 7.88 -9.78
N LEU A 116 10.58 8.16 -8.49
CA LEU A 116 9.66 7.85 -7.40
C LEU A 116 8.31 8.55 -7.59
N LYS A 117 8.30 9.83 -7.95
CA LYS A 117 7.05 10.55 -8.26
C LYS A 117 6.26 9.90 -9.41
N ARG A 118 6.96 9.42 -10.44
CA ARG A 118 6.34 8.69 -11.55
C ARG A 118 5.78 7.34 -11.10
N LEU A 119 6.51 6.58 -10.27
CA LEU A 119 6.02 5.34 -9.68
C LEU A 119 4.77 5.59 -8.82
N ARG A 120 4.73 6.67 -8.04
CA ARG A 120 3.56 7.03 -7.24
C ARG A 120 2.33 7.19 -8.12
N GLN A 121 2.48 7.94 -9.20
CA GLN A 121 1.42 8.12 -10.18
C GLN A 121 0.94 6.76 -10.73
N ILE A 122 1.86 5.86 -11.08
CA ILE A 122 1.53 4.52 -11.61
C ILE A 122 0.78 3.67 -10.58
N VAL A 123 1.18 3.71 -9.30
CA VAL A 123 0.51 2.99 -8.20
C VAL A 123 -0.90 3.53 -7.98
N THR A 124 -1.08 4.86 -8.01
CA THR A 124 -2.40 5.49 -7.83
C THR A 124 -3.34 5.30 -9.02
N GLU A 125 -2.81 5.11 -10.23
CA GLU A 125 -3.62 5.02 -11.45
C GLU A 125 -4.29 3.66 -11.64
N ASN A 126 -3.69 2.55 -11.18
CA ASN A 126 -4.26 1.21 -11.35
C ASN A 126 -3.65 0.18 -10.39
N ASN A 127 -4.47 -0.41 -9.52
CA ASN A 127 -4.04 -1.45 -8.56
C ASN A 127 -3.51 -2.72 -9.24
N THR A 128 -3.84 -2.98 -10.52
CA THR A 128 -3.23 -4.12 -11.24
C THR A 128 -1.75 -3.89 -11.56
N ASN A 129 -1.27 -2.65 -11.50
CA ASN A 129 0.14 -2.33 -11.73
C ASN A 129 1.03 -2.87 -10.61
N THR A 130 0.52 -3.09 -9.39
CA THR A 130 1.28 -3.65 -8.28
C THR A 130 1.95 -4.97 -8.68
N ARG A 131 1.24 -5.87 -9.37
CA ARG A 131 1.82 -7.13 -9.85
C ARG A 131 2.95 -6.92 -10.87
N CYS A 132 2.81 -5.95 -11.77
CA CYS A 132 3.85 -5.62 -12.75
C CYS A 132 5.07 -4.97 -12.08
N LEU A 133 4.86 -4.13 -11.07
CA LEU A 133 5.91 -3.49 -10.28
C LEU A 133 6.67 -4.51 -9.43
N GLU A 134 5.97 -5.47 -8.81
CA GLU A 134 6.58 -6.60 -8.10
C GLU A 134 7.40 -7.49 -9.05
N ALA A 135 6.86 -7.82 -10.22
CA ALA A 135 7.57 -8.61 -11.23
C ALA A 135 8.84 -7.90 -11.77
N ALA A 136 8.95 -6.58 -11.58
CA ALA A 136 10.10 -5.76 -11.91
C ALA A 136 10.99 -5.44 -10.69
N GLU A 137 10.79 -6.12 -9.55
CA GLU A 137 11.60 -5.97 -8.32
C GLU A 137 11.62 -4.53 -7.75
N VAL A 138 10.53 -3.78 -7.98
CA VAL A 138 10.40 -2.42 -7.45
C VAL A 138 10.43 -2.37 -5.91
N PRO A 139 9.77 -3.28 -5.15
CA PRO A 139 9.88 -3.31 -3.69
C PRO A 139 11.34 -3.41 -3.21
N GLU A 140 12.12 -4.31 -3.82
CA GLU A 140 13.54 -4.53 -3.50
C GLU A 140 14.38 -3.30 -3.83
N PHE A 141 14.11 -2.67 -4.97
CA PHE A 141 14.75 -1.42 -5.37
C PHE A 141 14.48 -0.29 -4.36
N LEU A 142 13.23 -0.10 -3.94
CA LEU A 142 12.86 0.90 -2.93
C LEU A 142 13.55 0.60 -1.59
N ALA A 143 13.55 -0.66 -1.15
CA ALA A 143 14.25 -1.08 0.07
C ALA A 143 15.77 -0.82 0.02
N ASN A 144 16.38 -0.96 -1.16
CA ASN A 144 17.79 -0.65 -1.37
C ASN A 144 18.08 0.86 -1.30
N ILE A 145 17.23 1.70 -1.92
CA ILE A 145 17.35 3.17 -1.77
C ILE A 145 17.30 3.55 -0.29
N ILE A 146 16.28 3.06 0.42
CA ILE A 146 16.08 3.35 1.85
C ILE A 146 17.33 2.93 2.65
N SER A 147 17.85 1.72 2.41
CA SER A 147 19.04 1.21 3.12
C SER A 147 20.30 2.03 2.83
N ASN A 148 20.52 2.45 1.59
CA ASN A 148 21.66 3.28 1.21
C ASN A 148 21.62 4.66 1.86
N LEU A 149 20.43 5.29 1.92
CA LEU A 149 20.25 6.59 2.58
C LEU A 149 20.49 6.52 4.09
N VAL A 150 20.13 5.40 4.74
CA VAL A 150 20.43 5.18 6.15
C VAL A 150 21.93 4.92 6.35
N GLY A 151 22.57 4.14 5.48
CA GLY A 151 23.99 3.79 5.57
C GLY A 151 24.95 4.99 5.45
N THR A 152 24.63 5.96 4.59
CA THR A 152 25.44 7.19 4.41
C THR A 152 25.39 8.13 5.62
N SER A 153 24.38 8.01 6.49
CA SER A 153 24.22 8.82 7.71
C SER A 153 25.08 8.37 8.90
N SER A 154 26.00 7.42 8.71
CA SER A 154 26.80 6.83 9.79
C SER A 154 28.09 7.60 10.12
N SER A 155 28.51 8.58 9.30
CA SER A 155 29.68 9.42 9.59
C SER A 155 29.27 10.65 10.39
N LEU A 156 29.62 10.68 11.67
CA LEU A 156 29.24 11.70 12.64
C LEU A 156 29.96 13.06 12.48
N ASN A 157 30.82 13.26 11.47
CA ASN A 157 31.69 14.45 11.37
C ASN A 157 31.29 15.50 10.32
N ASP A 158 30.28 15.26 9.48
CA ASP A 158 29.84 16.26 8.49
C ASP A 158 28.65 17.12 8.95
N ILE A 159 28.26 16.99 10.22
CA ILE A 159 27.03 17.56 10.76
C ILE A 159 27.04 19.09 10.70
N SER A 160 28.19 19.75 10.88
CA SER A 160 28.24 21.22 10.88
C SER A 160 28.15 21.86 9.48
N ASN A 161 28.65 21.19 8.43
CA ASN A 161 28.73 21.76 7.07
C ASN A 161 27.57 21.36 6.15
N ILE A 162 26.71 20.41 6.55
CA ILE A 162 25.58 19.93 5.72
C ILE A 162 24.24 20.58 6.14
N LEU A 163 24.14 21.14 7.36
CA LEU A 163 22.87 21.54 8.01
C LEU A 163 22.05 22.64 7.32
N GLU A 164 22.61 23.43 6.40
CA GLU A 164 21.85 24.58 5.86
C GLU A 164 21.47 24.49 4.38
N ASN A 165 22.06 23.60 3.56
CA ASN A 165 21.77 23.62 2.11
C ASN A 165 21.56 22.27 1.40
N ARG A 166 21.73 21.11 2.06
CA ARG A 166 21.48 19.78 1.46
C ARG A 166 20.33 18.98 2.07
N PHE A 167 19.58 19.55 3.00
CA PHE A 167 18.65 18.79 3.85
C PHE A 167 17.22 18.63 3.35
N ASP A 168 16.83 19.24 2.23
CA ASP A 168 15.44 19.11 1.75
C ASP A 168 15.27 17.91 0.79
N SER A 169 16.19 17.75 -0.16
CA SER A 169 16.07 16.76 -1.25
C SER A 169 16.33 15.30 -0.84
N SER A 170 17.17 15.05 0.17
CA SER A 170 17.48 13.68 0.63
C SER A 170 16.43 13.15 1.61
N ARG A 171 15.93 14.03 2.50
CA ARG A 171 14.82 13.72 3.40
C ARG A 171 13.55 13.42 2.60
N SER A 172 13.22 14.30 1.65
CA SER A 172 12.10 14.08 0.72
C SER A 172 12.21 12.75 -0.05
N LEU A 173 13.41 12.29 -0.41
CA LEU A 173 13.58 11.02 -1.12
C LEU A 173 13.28 9.80 -0.22
N MET A 174 13.73 9.82 1.04
CA MET A 174 13.47 8.73 1.99
C MET A 174 11.98 8.60 2.28
N ASP A 175 11.32 9.73 2.56
CA ASP A 175 9.87 9.76 2.85
C ASP A 175 9.04 9.31 1.65
N GLU A 176 9.40 9.78 0.45
CA GLU A 176 8.74 9.34 -0.78
C GLU A 176 8.94 7.83 -1.02
N ALA A 177 10.14 7.29 -0.80
CA ALA A 177 10.41 5.86 -0.96
C ALA A 177 9.64 5.00 0.07
N LEU A 178 9.60 5.42 1.35
CA LEU A 178 8.85 4.74 2.41
C LEU A 178 7.34 4.77 2.13
N SER A 179 6.82 5.95 1.80
CA SER A 179 5.41 6.13 1.45
C SER A 179 5.04 5.25 0.26
N LEU A 180 5.87 5.24 -0.79
CA LEU A 180 5.63 4.40 -1.97
C LEU A 180 5.64 2.91 -1.66
N LEU A 181 6.63 2.44 -0.90
CA LEU A 181 6.72 1.04 -0.54
C LEU A 181 5.50 0.60 0.30
N TYR A 182 4.97 1.49 1.13
CA TYR A 182 3.78 1.23 1.94
C TYR A 182 2.50 1.16 1.09
N HIS A 183 2.31 2.14 0.18
CA HIS A 183 1.12 2.24 -0.67
C HIS A 183 1.11 1.24 -1.83
N LEU A 184 2.27 0.71 -2.21
CA LEU A 184 2.34 -0.38 -3.20
C LEU A 184 1.55 -1.61 -2.75
N ASP A 185 1.37 -1.79 -1.44
CA ASP A 185 0.69 -2.92 -0.81
C ASP A 185 1.19 -4.28 -1.33
N ALA A 186 2.51 -4.45 -1.24
CA ALA A 186 3.21 -5.58 -1.81
C ALA A 186 2.65 -6.93 -1.30
N SER A 187 2.54 -7.89 -2.21
CA SER A 187 2.11 -9.26 -1.96
C SER A 187 2.92 -9.92 -0.84
N GLU A 188 2.34 -10.96 -0.21
CA GLU A 188 3.05 -11.73 0.81
C GLU A 188 4.40 -12.27 0.30
N THR A 189 4.46 -12.72 -0.95
CA THR A 189 5.68 -13.19 -1.60
C THR A 189 6.75 -12.10 -1.72
N ALA A 190 6.36 -10.90 -2.13
CA ALA A 190 7.28 -9.76 -2.22
C ALA A 190 7.78 -9.32 -0.84
N ARG A 191 6.90 -9.28 0.19
CA ARG A 191 7.30 -8.97 1.56
C ARG A 191 8.26 -10.01 2.15
N LYS A 192 8.05 -11.30 1.88
CA LYS A 192 9.01 -12.36 2.25
C LYS A 192 10.35 -12.22 1.52
N SER A 193 10.34 -11.81 0.25
CA SER A 193 11.56 -11.48 -0.49
C SER A 193 12.36 -10.38 0.21
N LEU A 194 11.71 -9.30 0.66
CA LEU A 194 12.35 -8.20 1.40
C LEU A 194 13.03 -8.66 2.70
N LEU A 195 12.44 -9.60 3.43
CA LEU A 195 13.01 -10.18 4.65
C LEU A 195 14.24 -11.06 4.37
N ASN A 196 14.16 -11.86 3.31
CA ASN A 196 15.17 -12.87 2.98
C ASN A 196 16.31 -12.33 2.10
N ASN A 197 16.23 -11.07 1.67
CA ASN A 197 17.18 -10.50 0.73
C ASN A 197 18.56 -10.32 1.37
N LYS A 198 19.48 -11.23 1.07
CA LYS A 198 20.88 -11.18 1.54
C LYS A 198 21.66 -9.96 1.03
N LYS A 199 21.18 -9.27 -0.01
CA LYS A 199 21.85 -8.10 -0.61
C LYS A 199 21.50 -6.78 0.09
N VAL A 200 20.36 -6.72 0.77
CA VAL A 200 19.90 -5.50 1.46
C VAL A 200 20.25 -5.64 2.94
N THR A 201 20.71 -4.56 3.57
CA THR A 201 20.84 -4.53 5.04
C THR A 201 19.49 -4.91 5.62
N ASN A 202 19.45 -5.91 6.51
CA ASN A 202 18.21 -6.46 7.08
C ASN A 202 17.14 -5.36 7.23
N ILE A 203 16.08 -5.45 6.43
CA ILE A 203 15.08 -4.37 6.30
C ILE A 203 14.49 -3.98 7.64
N VAL A 204 14.35 -4.94 8.57
CA VAL A 204 13.91 -4.69 9.94
C VAL A 204 14.87 -3.76 10.68
N LYS A 205 16.19 -3.99 10.55
CA LYS A 205 17.21 -3.10 11.14
C LYS A 205 17.19 -1.72 10.51
N THR A 206 17.03 -1.65 9.19
CA THR A 206 16.93 -0.37 8.46
C THR A 206 15.72 0.43 8.94
N LEU A 207 14.54 -0.19 9.01
CA LEU A 207 13.32 0.47 9.50
C LEU A 207 13.46 0.87 10.98
N THR A 208 14.08 0.04 11.82
CA THR A 208 14.36 0.38 13.22
C THR A 208 15.22 1.64 13.33
N LYS A 209 16.28 1.77 12.52
CA LYS A 209 17.12 2.99 12.50
C LYS A 209 16.35 4.23 12.03
N ILE A 210 15.42 4.07 11.08
CA ILE A 210 14.57 5.17 10.61
C ILE A 210 13.59 5.59 11.70
N MET A 211 13.01 4.64 12.43
CA MET A 211 12.16 4.94 13.58
C MET A 211 12.95 5.74 14.64
N GLN A 212 14.22 5.39 14.89
CA GLN A 212 15.08 6.10 15.85
C GLN A 212 15.49 7.53 15.44
N ARG A 213 15.71 7.78 14.15
CA ARG A 213 16.34 9.03 13.65
C ARG A 213 15.42 9.92 12.81
N GLY A 214 14.29 9.38 12.38
CA GLY A 214 13.38 10.01 11.43
C GLY A 214 12.54 11.13 12.06
N ILE A 215 11.89 11.90 11.20
CA ILE A 215 10.83 12.85 11.61
C ILE A 215 9.48 12.11 11.69
N TYR A 216 8.43 12.77 12.20
CA TYR A 216 7.11 12.16 12.44
C TYR A 216 6.57 11.32 11.26
N GLU A 217 6.73 11.77 10.02
CA GLU A 217 6.24 11.07 8.82
C GLU A 217 7.05 9.79 8.51
N SER A 218 8.38 9.88 8.43
CA SER A 218 9.24 8.72 8.18
C SER A 218 9.07 7.65 9.24
N ARG A 219 8.98 8.05 10.53
CA ARG A 219 8.75 7.15 11.66
C ARG A 219 7.39 6.45 11.55
N THR A 220 6.35 7.18 11.12
CA THR A 220 5.01 6.62 10.90
C THR A 220 5.04 5.56 9.79
N TYR A 221 5.57 5.88 8.60
CA TYR A 221 5.63 4.89 7.51
C TYR A 221 6.56 3.72 7.84
N ALA A 222 7.68 3.95 8.51
CA ALA A 222 8.57 2.87 8.93
C ALA A 222 7.89 1.91 9.91
N THR A 223 7.12 2.42 10.87
CA THR A 223 6.33 1.61 11.81
C THR A 223 5.26 0.80 11.07
N LEU A 224 4.52 1.44 10.16
CA LEU A 224 3.49 0.79 9.36
C LEU A 224 4.04 -0.33 8.45
N LEU A 225 5.18 -0.08 7.80
CA LEU A 225 5.88 -1.05 6.97
C LEU A 225 6.42 -2.21 7.79
N LEU A 226 7.06 -1.90 8.93
CA LEU A 226 7.60 -2.91 9.82
C LEU A 226 6.50 -3.88 10.27
N LYS A 227 5.33 -3.36 10.65
CA LYS A 227 4.17 -4.18 10.97
C LYS A 227 3.80 -5.12 9.83
N LYS A 228 3.59 -4.61 8.61
CA LYS A 228 3.24 -5.42 7.42
C LYS A 228 4.30 -6.49 7.08
N ILE A 229 5.57 -6.18 7.32
CA ILE A 229 6.68 -7.11 7.08
C ILE A 229 6.69 -8.21 8.14
N LEU A 230 6.51 -7.87 9.41
CA LEU A 230 6.50 -8.86 10.50
C LEU A 230 5.30 -9.81 10.44
N GLU A 231 4.16 -9.39 9.87
CA GLU A 231 3.00 -10.25 9.64
C GLU A 231 3.29 -11.48 8.78
N VAL A 232 4.30 -11.42 7.90
CA VAL A 232 4.68 -12.52 6.99
C VAL A 232 6.00 -13.19 7.36
N ALA A 233 6.62 -12.76 8.46
CA ALA A 233 7.91 -13.26 8.90
C ALA A 233 7.80 -14.67 9.51
N ASP A 234 8.77 -15.51 9.21
CA ASP A 234 8.83 -16.85 9.79
C ASP A 234 9.16 -16.78 11.30
N PRO A 235 8.68 -17.72 12.13
CA PRO A 235 8.92 -17.69 13.58
C PRO A 235 10.40 -17.56 13.97
N MET A 236 11.31 -18.17 13.19
CA MET A 236 12.75 -18.06 13.42
C MET A 236 13.27 -16.62 13.25
N GLN A 237 12.73 -15.87 12.28
CA GLN A 237 13.10 -14.47 12.05
C GLN A 237 12.60 -13.59 13.21
N ILE A 238 11.41 -13.88 13.74
CA ILE A 238 10.83 -13.12 14.85
C ILE A 238 11.57 -13.38 16.17
N ILE A 239 12.03 -14.61 16.41
CA ILE A 239 12.82 -14.95 17.61
C ILE A 239 14.18 -14.22 17.62
N LEU A 240 14.73 -13.93 16.44
CA LEU A 240 16.04 -13.29 16.25
C LEU A 240 16.00 -11.75 16.27
N LEU A 241 14.85 -11.13 16.51
CA LEU A 241 14.73 -9.67 16.60
C LEU A 241 15.62 -9.07 17.70
N GLU A 242 16.28 -7.96 17.40
CA GLU A 242 17.24 -7.30 18.29
C GLU A 242 16.54 -6.40 19.32
N ARG A 243 17.21 -6.14 20.46
CA ARG A 243 16.66 -5.32 21.56
C ARG A 243 16.31 -3.89 21.13
N ASP A 244 17.11 -3.31 20.25
CA ASP A 244 16.90 -1.94 19.73
C ASP A 244 15.51 -1.75 19.11
N LEU A 245 14.96 -2.79 18.49
CA LEU A 245 13.62 -2.73 17.93
C LEU A 245 12.55 -2.58 19.02
N PHE A 246 12.69 -3.30 20.14
CA PHE A 246 11.73 -3.23 21.23
C PHE A 246 11.73 -1.86 21.89
N ASN A 247 12.93 -1.32 22.15
CA ASN A 247 13.08 0.04 22.68
C ASN A 247 12.37 1.05 21.78
N GLU A 248 12.58 0.95 20.47
CA GLU A 248 11.99 1.92 19.54
C GLU A 248 10.48 1.73 19.36
N VAL A 249 9.96 0.50 19.36
CA VAL A 249 8.51 0.27 19.33
C VAL A 249 7.83 0.87 20.57
N VAL A 250 8.44 0.74 21.75
CA VAL A 250 7.94 1.40 22.97
C VAL A 250 8.06 2.91 22.88
N GLN A 251 9.15 3.43 22.31
CA GLN A 251 9.31 4.87 22.09
C GLN A 251 8.23 5.44 21.17
N ILE A 252 7.82 4.72 20.12
CA ILE A 252 6.71 5.15 19.23
C ILE A 252 5.37 5.19 19.99
N LEU A 253 5.15 4.25 20.91
CA LEU A 253 3.96 4.27 21.78
C LEU A 253 3.97 5.46 22.72
N HIS A 254 5.14 5.81 23.27
CA HIS A 254 5.33 6.97 24.14
C HIS A 254 5.14 8.29 23.38
N ASP A 255 5.78 8.43 22.22
CA ASP A 255 5.79 9.67 21.45
C ASP A 255 4.43 9.98 20.78
N GLN A 256 3.56 8.96 20.67
CA GLN A 256 2.21 9.06 20.09
C GLN A 256 2.16 9.85 18.76
N ILE A 257 3.16 9.64 17.91
CA ILE A 257 3.38 10.43 16.68
C ILE A 257 2.18 10.48 15.73
N SER A 258 1.36 9.41 15.71
CA SER A 258 0.06 9.38 15.05
C SER A 258 -0.73 8.17 15.54
N HIS A 259 -2.07 8.27 15.55
CA HIS A 259 -2.94 7.14 15.92
C HIS A 259 -2.65 5.87 15.08
N LYS A 260 -2.33 6.05 13.79
CA LYS A 260 -1.95 4.92 12.90
C LYS A 260 -0.63 4.28 13.32
N ALA A 261 0.38 5.06 13.68
CA ALA A 261 1.66 4.56 14.16
C ALA A 261 1.51 3.86 15.51
N THR A 262 0.82 4.48 16.48
CA THR A 262 0.56 3.90 17.81
C THR A 262 -0.16 2.56 17.71
N LYS A 263 -1.27 2.50 16.94
CA LYS A 263 -1.99 1.24 16.68
C LYS A 263 -1.09 0.19 16.05
N SER A 264 -0.23 0.58 15.12
CA SER A 264 0.68 -0.35 14.44
C SER A 264 1.80 -0.84 15.38
N ALA A 265 2.32 0.02 16.25
CA ALA A 265 3.29 -0.35 17.28
C ALA A 265 2.69 -1.35 18.29
N MET A 266 1.44 -1.16 18.71
CA MET A 266 0.72 -2.16 19.52
C MET A 266 0.58 -3.50 18.78
N GLN A 267 0.19 -3.45 17.50
CA GLN A 267 0.08 -4.66 16.66
C GLN A 267 1.44 -5.35 16.48
N ILE A 268 2.53 -4.59 16.36
CA ILE A 268 3.89 -5.15 16.34
C ILE A 268 4.18 -5.89 17.65
N LEU A 269 3.88 -5.30 18.81
CA LEU A 269 4.04 -5.99 20.10
C LEU A 269 3.21 -7.28 20.17
N MET A 270 1.95 -7.24 19.72
CA MET A 270 1.10 -8.43 19.63
C MET A 270 1.67 -9.50 18.70
N ILE A 271 2.29 -9.10 17.59
CA ILE A 271 2.97 -10.02 16.69
C ILE A 271 4.17 -10.63 17.40
N ILE A 272 5.08 -9.85 17.99
CA ILE A 272 6.40 -10.33 18.45
C ILE A 272 6.47 -10.89 19.88
N CYS A 273 5.48 -10.62 20.74
CA CYS A 273 5.45 -11.07 22.15
C CYS A 273 4.86 -12.48 22.43
N PRO A 274 4.28 -13.26 21.49
CA PRO A 274 4.00 -14.68 21.72
C PRO A 274 5.25 -15.48 22.08
N TRP A 275 6.43 -15.04 21.64
CA TRP A 275 7.71 -15.69 21.94
C TRP A 275 8.32 -15.21 23.26
N GLY A 276 8.62 -16.16 24.16
CA GLY A 276 9.09 -15.87 25.52
C GLY A 276 10.32 -14.95 25.59
N ARG A 277 11.34 -15.15 24.75
CA ARG A 277 12.54 -14.28 24.71
C ARG A 277 12.21 -12.84 24.34
N ASN A 278 11.24 -12.64 23.46
CA ASN A 278 10.82 -11.31 23.03
C ASN A 278 9.99 -10.61 24.10
N ARG A 279 9.21 -11.34 24.90
CA ARG A 279 8.54 -10.77 26.09
C ARG A 279 9.55 -10.15 27.06
N HIS A 280 10.66 -10.84 27.33
CA HIS A 280 11.69 -10.31 28.23
C HIS A 280 12.27 -9.00 27.67
N LYS A 281 12.60 -8.95 26.37
CA LYS A 281 13.09 -7.73 25.73
C LYS A 281 12.04 -6.59 25.75
N ALA A 282 10.77 -6.90 25.53
CA ALA A 282 9.68 -5.92 25.59
C ALA A 282 9.50 -5.35 27.01
N VAL A 283 9.59 -6.20 28.03
CA VAL A 283 9.53 -5.79 29.44
C VAL A 283 10.73 -4.92 29.80
N GLU A 284 11.94 -5.31 29.41
CA GLU A 284 13.16 -4.50 29.60
C GLU A 284 13.07 -3.14 28.91
N ALA A 285 12.42 -3.07 27.75
CA ALA A 285 12.17 -1.84 27.02
C ALA A 285 11.07 -0.94 27.65
N GLY A 286 10.40 -1.39 28.73
CA GLY A 286 9.35 -0.62 29.40
C GLY A 286 7.94 -0.77 28.82
N ALA A 287 7.69 -1.77 27.95
CA ALA A 287 6.40 -1.92 27.28
C ALA A 287 5.21 -2.07 28.24
N VAL A 288 5.42 -2.70 29.41
CA VAL A 288 4.34 -2.90 30.39
C VAL A 288 3.85 -1.58 30.98
N SER A 289 4.77 -0.69 31.40
CA SER A 289 4.40 0.63 31.93
C SER A 289 3.65 1.43 30.87
N MET A 290 4.19 1.44 29.65
CA MET A 290 3.62 2.20 28.55
C MET A 290 2.21 1.72 28.17
N ILE A 291 1.98 0.40 28.14
CA ILE A 291 0.64 -0.15 27.86
C ILE A 291 -0.34 0.18 28.97
N ILE A 292 0.09 0.13 30.24
CA ILE A 292 -0.78 0.51 31.38
C ILE A 292 -1.17 1.99 31.28
N GLU A 293 -0.21 2.87 31.00
CA GLU A 293 -0.46 4.30 30.82
C GLU A 293 -1.46 4.56 29.68
N LEU A 294 -1.29 3.89 28.53
CA LEU A 294 -2.22 4.02 27.40
C LEU A 294 -3.62 3.46 27.67
N LEU A 295 -3.76 2.46 28.55
CA LEU A 295 -5.07 1.92 28.95
C LEU A 295 -5.80 2.83 29.95
N LEU A 296 -5.06 3.65 30.69
CA LEU A 296 -5.63 4.61 31.64
C LEU A 296 -6.04 5.92 30.97
N ASP A 297 -5.53 6.20 29.77
CA ASP A 297 -5.89 7.37 28.99
C ASP A 297 -7.22 7.09 28.24
N GLU A 298 -8.32 7.73 28.66
CA GLU A 298 -9.68 7.54 28.09
C GLU A 298 -9.82 8.03 26.62
N SER A 299 -8.73 8.48 26.01
CA SER A 299 -8.68 9.12 24.70
C SER A 299 -8.38 8.16 23.53
N PHE A 300 -8.33 6.84 23.78
CA PHE A 300 -8.03 5.78 22.80
C PHE A 300 -9.18 4.79 22.54
#